data_AF-A0A7W2N3Z4-F1
#
_entry.id   AF-A0A7W2N3Z4-F1
#
_cell.length_a   1.000
_cell.length_b   1.000
_cell.length_c   1.000
_cell.angle_alpha   90.00
_cell.angle_beta   90.00
_cell.angle_gamma   90.00
#
_symmetry.space_group_name_H-M   'P 1'
#
loop_
_entity.id
_entity.type
_entity.pdbx_description
1 polymer ?
#
loop_
_entity_poly.entity_id
_entity_poly.type
_entity_poly.pdbx_seq_one_letter_code
_entity_poly.pdbx_strand_id
1 'polypeptide(L)'
;MATSDVFKPVEFDVNGRKISGISYGDEQGPLLLCLHGWLDNAASFQPLMPYLSNYHVIAIDWPGHGLSDHRGADAHYHFLDWVYDLISLFRSQQWQAIDIIGHSMGGMVASAFSAAFPEHVKSLTLIDSIGVLTSDAATTTKQLRKGLLSRLTRDNKAKKYHTSLNSAVAARVLVSDLSTDNATLIVERGIEQTKAGFIWRADIRLRSTSPYRFTLAQAEQLVTDISTPVQLLYGSKGMEMVTKGVKCFGPLFKNLQVNELSGGHHVHMEQAEQAAKLINAFIHQQS
;
A
#
# COMPACT_ATOMS: atom_id res chain seq x y z
N MET A 1 -34.06 -3.28 6.50
CA MET A 1 -33.37 -2.37 7.44
C MET A 1 -31.88 -2.64 7.27
N ALA A 2 -31.22 -1.92 6.38
CA ALA A 2 -29.79 -2.06 6.16
C ALA A 2 -29.08 -1.35 7.32
N THR A 3 -28.32 -2.09 8.13
CA THR A 3 -27.39 -1.48 9.06
C THR A 3 -26.42 -0.63 8.24
N SER A 4 -26.32 0.65 8.58
CA SER A 4 -25.22 1.48 8.10
C SER A 4 -23.95 0.95 8.74
N ASP A 5 -23.33 -0.07 8.14
CA ASP A 5 -22.12 -0.66 8.68
C ASP A 5 -20.99 0.38 8.55
N VAL A 6 -20.62 0.96 9.68
CA VAL A 6 -19.60 1.99 9.80
C VAL A 6 -18.23 1.30 9.80
N PHE A 7 -17.26 1.81 9.04
CA PHE A 7 -15.86 1.40 9.14
C PHE A 7 -15.37 1.51 10.59
N LYS A 8 -14.92 0.41 11.19
CA LYS A 8 -14.48 0.38 12.59
C LYS A 8 -12.98 0.69 12.65
N PRO A 9 -12.52 1.59 13.53
CA PRO A 9 -11.08 1.77 13.74
C PRO A 9 -10.50 0.50 14.38
N VAL A 10 -9.31 0.10 13.94
CA VAL A 10 -8.51 -0.96 14.56
C VAL A 10 -7.12 -0.43 14.86
N GLU A 11 -6.50 -0.95 15.92
CA GLU A 11 -5.14 -0.58 16.31
C GLU A 11 -4.38 -1.84 16.75
N PHE A 12 -3.11 -1.91 16.37
CA PHE A 12 -2.20 -2.99 16.70
C PHE A 12 -0.94 -2.41 17.33
N ASP A 13 -0.43 -3.06 18.38
CA ASP A 13 0.91 -2.78 18.89
C ASP A 13 1.91 -3.71 18.19
N VAL A 14 2.81 -3.11 17.42
CA VAL A 14 3.87 -3.82 16.69
C VAL A 14 5.22 -3.30 17.16
N ASN A 15 5.86 -4.05 18.05
CA ASN A 15 7.15 -3.71 18.67
C ASN A 15 7.14 -2.36 19.42
N GLY A 16 6.07 -2.07 20.17
CA GLY A 16 5.92 -0.82 20.92
C GLY A 16 5.54 0.39 20.06
N ARG A 17 5.08 0.13 18.82
CA ARG A 17 4.62 1.15 17.87
C ARG A 17 3.18 0.86 17.50
N LYS A 18 2.34 1.89 17.55
CA LYS A 18 0.95 1.78 17.12
C LYS A 18 0.83 1.74 15.60
N ILE A 19 0.21 0.69 15.09
CA ILE A 19 -0.28 0.56 13.72
C ILE A 19 -1.80 0.71 13.74
N SER A 20 -2.31 1.81 13.22
CA SER A 20 -3.74 2.05 13.09
C SER A 20 -4.28 1.48 11.77
N GLY A 21 -5.59 1.28 11.68
CA GLY A 21 -6.27 0.82 10.47
C GLY A 21 -7.76 1.09 10.52
N ILE A 22 -8.47 0.48 9.58
CA ILE A 22 -9.92 0.36 9.56
C ILE A 22 -10.30 -1.09 9.27
N SER A 23 -11.38 -1.59 9.87
CA SER A 23 -11.98 -2.87 9.55
C SER A 23 -13.41 -2.72 9.06
N TYR A 24 -13.85 -3.71 8.27
CA TYR A 24 -15.19 -3.83 7.72
C TYR A 24 -15.52 -5.30 7.45
N GLY A 25 -16.82 -5.62 7.39
CA GLY A 25 -17.31 -6.96 7.03
C GLY A 25 -17.50 -7.88 8.23
N ASP A 26 -17.56 -9.18 7.97
CA ASP A 26 -17.77 -10.23 8.98
C ASP A 26 -16.49 -10.48 9.79
N GLU A 27 -16.49 -10.07 11.07
CA GLU A 27 -15.36 -10.27 11.99
C GLU A 27 -15.01 -11.76 12.22
N GLN A 28 -15.93 -12.69 11.94
CA GLN A 28 -15.72 -14.13 12.00
C GLN A 28 -15.35 -14.74 10.64
N GLY A 29 -15.35 -13.94 9.57
CA GLY A 29 -15.00 -14.36 8.23
C GLY A 29 -13.48 -14.55 8.04
N PRO A 30 -13.05 -15.10 6.90
CA PRO A 30 -11.64 -15.18 6.56
C PRO A 30 -10.99 -13.79 6.54
N LEU A 31 -9.80 -13.67 7.11
CA LEU A 31 -9.09 -12.39 7.17
C LEU A 31 -8.55 -11.99 5.80
N LEU A 32 -8.82 -10.74 5.42
CA LEU A 32 -8.34 -10.12 4.20
C LEU A 32 -7.62 -8.81 4.54
N LEU A 33 -6.31 -8.77 4.31
CA LEU A 33 -5.45 -7.64 4.68
C LEU A 33 -5.17 -6.75 3.48
N CYS A 34 -5.53 -5.46 3.59
CA CYS A 34 -5.35 -4.44 2.57
C CYS A 34 -4.17 -3.50 2.90
N LEU A 35 -3.26 -3.32 1.94
CA LEU A 35 -2.01 -2.57 2.07
C LEU A 35 -1.93 -1.43 1.05
N HIS A 36 -1.90 -0.18 1.51
CA HIS A 36 -2.06 1.01 0.66
C HIS A 36 -0.76 1.46 -0.03
N GLY A 37 -0.90 2.36 -1.00
CA GLY A 37 0.17 3.01 -1.74
C GLY A 37 0.96 4.07 -0.97
N TRP A 38 2.06 4.53 -1.56
CA TRP A 38 2.93 5.53 -0.94
C TRP A 38 2.22 6.88 -0.74
N LEU A 39 2.26 7.43 0.47
CA LEU A 39 1.57 8.67 0.89
C LEU A 39 0.04 8.62 0.90
N ASP A 40 -0.55 7.42 0.75
CA ASP A 40 -1.95 7.18 1.06
C ASP A 40 -2.13 6.78 2.53
N ASN A 41 -3.24 6.11 2.83
CA ASN A 41 -3.58 5.50 4.10
C ASN A 41 -4.71 4.48 3.87
N ALA A 42 -5.16 3.80 4.93
CA ALA A 42 -6.18 2.77 4.89
C ALA A 42 -7.50 3.22 4.23
N ALA A 43 -7.79 4.53 4.19
CA ALA A 43 -9.00 5.04 3.53
C ALA A 43 -9.01 4.81 2.01
N SER A 44 -7.87 4.51 1.37
CA SER A 44 -7.85 4.13 -0.05
C SER A 44 -8.71 2.90 -0.35
N PHE A 45 -8.95 2.04 0.64
CA PHE A 45 -9.76 0.83 0.47
C PHE A 45 -11.24 1.00 0.84
N GLN A 46 -11.64 2.16 1.39
CA GLN A 46 -13.04 2.39 1.76
C GLN A 46 -14.04 2.17 0.62
N PRO A 47 -13.77 2.57 -0.64
CA PRO A 47 -14.70 2.27 -1.74
C PRO A 47 -14.83 0.77 -2.02
N LEU A 48 -13.77 -0.02 -1.79
CA LEU A 48 -13.69 -1.44 -2.12
C LEU A 48 -14.32 -2.33 -1.04
N MET A 49 -14.07 -2.02 0.23
CA MET A 49 -14.43 -2.84 1.40
C MET A 49 -15.92 -3.25 1.46
N PRO A 50 -16.91 -2.39 1.13
CA PRO A 50 -18.34 -2.77 1.14
C PRO A 50 -18.67 -3.96 0.25
N TYR A 51 -17.93 -4.17 -0.83
CA TYR A 51 -18.14 -5.28 -1.77
C TYR A 51 -17.39 -6.57 -1.37
N LEU A 52 -16.67 -6.54 -0.25
CA LEU A 52 -15.92 -7.64 0.35
C LEU A 52 -16.46 -7.98 1.75
N SER A 53 -17.74 -7.70 2.02
CA SER A 53 -18.34 -7.83 3.36
C SER A 53 -18.38 -9.24 3.95
N ASN A 54 -18.20 -10.28 3.12
CA ASN A 54 -18.13 -11.68 3.57
C ASN A 54 -16.79 -12.03 4.25
N TYR A 55 -15.81 -11.13 4.20
CA TYR A 55 -14.51 -11.29 4.84
C TYR A 55 -14.40 -10.39 6.06
N HIS A 56 -13.48 -10.73 6.96
CA HIS A 56 -12.97 -9.75 7.91
C HIS A 56 -11.93 -8.91 7.16
N VAL A 57 -12.33 -7.76 6.62
CA VAL A 57 -11.41 -6.90 5.87
C VAL A 57 -10.72 -5.94 6.83
N ILE A 58 -9.39 -5.94 6.82
CA ILE A 58 -8.56 -5.01 7.60
C ILE A 58 -7.67 -4.23 6.63
N ALA A 59 -7.78 -2.90 6.62
CA ALA A 59 -6.83 -2.03 5.93
C ALA A 59 -5.99 -1.30 6.98
N ILE A 60 -4.66 -1.42 6.92
CA ILE A 60 -3.76 -0.77 7.88
C ILE A 60 -3.20 0.54 7.32
N ASP A 61 -2.80 1.44 8.20
CA ASP A 61 -1.92 2.56 7.88
C ASP A 61 -0.48 2.11 8.12
N TRP A 62 0.36 2.23 7.10
CA TRP A 62 1.80 2.03 7.23
C TRP A 62 2.40 3.00 8.28
N PRO A 63 3.43 2.63 9.09
CA PRO A 63 4.20 3.59 9.89
C PRO A 63 4.47 4.93 9.19
N GLY A 64 4.28 6.06 9.88
CA GLY A 64 4.43 7.38 9.26
C GLY A 64 3.33 7.80 8.27
N HIS A 65 2.29 6.99 8.06
CA HIS A 65 1.11 7.30 7.26
C HIS A 65 -0.15 7.28 8.11
N GLY A 66 -1.21 7.93 7.62
CA GLY A 66 -2.53 7.93 8.25
C GLY A 66 -2.47 8.25 9.75
N LEU A 67 -3.01 7.34 10.55
CA LEU A 67 -3.08 7.47 12.02
C LEU A 67 -2.05 6.60 12.76
N SER A 68 -1.20 5.87 12.03
CA SER A 68 -0.10 5.08 12.59
C SER A 68 1.04 5.97 13.10
N ASP A 69 1.74 5.47 14.10
CA ASP A 69 2.90 6.16 14.65
C ASP A 69 4.00 6.33 13.63
N HIS A 70 4.78 7.39 13.80
CA HIS A 70 6.01 7.60 13.05
C HIS A 70 7.11 6.66 13.55
N ARG A 71 8.13 6.41 12.74
CA ARG A 71 9.32 5.71 13.23
C ARG A 71 10.09 6.60 14.22
N GLY A 72 10.90 6.01 15.09
CA GLY A 72 11.81 6.73 16.00
C GLY A 72 12.69 7.76 15.28
N ALA A 73 13.20 8.75 16.00
CA ALA A 73 13.92 9.89 15.42
C ALA A 73 15.19 9.49 14.62
N ASP A 74 15.82 8.38 15.00
CA ASP A 74 17.02 7.81 14.38
C ASP A 74 16.72 6.90 13.17
N ALA A 75 15.46 6.54 12.94
CA ALA A 75 15.03 5.64 11.89
C ALA A 75 14.60 6.36 10.60
N HIS A 76 14.63 5.61 9.50
CA HIS A 76 14.16 6.04 8.18
C HIS A 76 13.19 4.98 7.61
N TYR A 77 12.59 5.28 6.46
CA TYR A 77 11.63 4.40 5.79
C TYR A 77 12.29 3.69 4.62
N HIS A 78 12.96 2.57 4.88
CA HIS A 78 13.49 1.74 3.81
C HIS A 78 12.43 0.75 3.33
N PHE A 79 12.54 0.33 2.06
CA PHE A 79 11.58 -0.60 1.46
C PHE A 79 11.46 -1.90 2.27
N LEU A 80 12.61 -2.49 2.66
CA LEU A 80 12.65 -3.75 3.42
C LEU A 80 12.10 -3.60 4.84
N ASP A 81 12.08 -2.39 5.40
CA ASP A 81 11.52 -2.18 6.74
C ASP A 81 10.00 -2.38 6.75
N TRP A 82 9.31 -2.15 5.63
CA TRP A 82 7.87 -2.43 5.53
C TRP A 82 7.58 -3.93 5.48
N VAL A 83 8.47 -4.72 4.85
CA VAL A 83 8.39 -6.18 4.87
C VAL A 83 8.59 -6.68 6.31
N TYR A 84 9.55 -6.09 7.03
CA TYR A 84 9.77 -6.39 8.44
C TYR A 84 8.58 -5.96 9.34
N ASP A 85 7.97 -4.81 9.08
CA ASP A 85 6.78 -4.37 9.82
C ASP A 85 5.62 -5.36 9.59
N LEU A 86 5.47 -5.90 8.37
CA LEU A 86 4.42 -6.86 8.03
C LEU A 86 4.61 -8.19 8.77
N ILE A 87 5.81 -8.79 8.76
CA ILE A 87 6.05 -10.02 9.53
C ILE A 87 5.91 -9.78 11.04
N SER A 88 6.28 -8.59 11.53
CA SER A 88 6.09 -8.21 12.93
C SER A 88 4.60 -8.10 13.29
N LEU A 89 3.78 -7.56 12.39
CA LEU A 89 2.32 -7.51 12.55
C LEU A 89 1.74 -8.93 12.62
N PHE A 90 2.08 -9.80 11.66
CA PHE A 90 1.65 -11.20 11.65
C PHE A 90 2.01 -11.93 12.95
N ARG A 91 3.24 -11.74 13.44
CA ARG A 91 3.69 -12.31 14.71
C ARG A 91 2.90 -11.75 15.89
N SER A 92 2.66 -10.44 15.95
CA SER A 92 1.93 -9.81 17.07
C SER A 92 0.48 -10.29 17.16
N GLN A 93 -0.16 -10.52 16.01
CA GLN A 93 -1.56 -10.95 15.93
C GLN A 93 -1.72 -12.46 15.83
N GLN A 94 -0.61 -13.21 15.80
CA GLN A 94 -0.58 -14.66 15.59
C GLN A 94 -1.35 -15.11 14.34
N TRP A 95 -1.37 -14.26 13.31
CA TRP A 95 -2.05 -14.55 12.06
C TRP A 95 -1.38 -15.72 11.35
N GLN A 96 -2.22 -16.65 10.90
CA GLN A 96 -1.82 -17.75 10.03
C GLN A 96 -1.75 -17.23 8.57
N ALA A 97 -1.80 -18.13 7.60
CA ALA A 97 -1.94 -17.73 6.21
C ALA A 97 -3.26 -16.96 5.96
N ILE A 98 -3.18 -15.79 5.33
CA ILE A 98 -4.35 -14.94 5.01
C ILE A 98 -4.29 -14.43 3.56
N ASP A 99 -5.40 -13.89 3.07
CA ASP A 99 -5.47 -13.23 1.77
C ASP A 99 -4.97 -11.78 1.89
N ILE A 100 -4.12 -11.37 0.94
CA ILE A 100 -3.53 -10.02 0.94
C ILE A 100 -3.90 -9.28 -0.34
N ILE A 101 -4.34 -8.03 -0.18
CA ILE A 101 -4.55 -7.07 -1.27
C ILE A 101 -3.56 -5.92 -1.11
N GLY A 102 -2.68 -5.74 -2.08
CA GLY A 102 -1.69 -4.66 -2.06
C GLY A 102 -1.84 -3.71 -3.23
N HIS A 103 -2.01 -2.41 -2.96
CA HIS A 103 -2.01 -1.36 -3.97
C HIS A 103 -0.63 -0.70 -4.09
N SER A 104 -0.14 -0.52 -5.31
CA SER A 104 1.08 0.25 -5.60
C SER A 104 2.26 -0.18 -4.72
N MET A 105 2.80 0.72 -3.87
CA MET A 105 3.83 0.38 -2.87
C MET A 105 3.43 -0.79 -1.97
N GLY A 106 2.19 -0.83 -1.48
CA GLY A 106 1.67 -1.95 -0.68
C GLY A 106 1.69 -3.28 -1.44
N GLY A 107 1.45 -3.24 -2.76
CA GLY A 107 1.63 -4.40 -3.65
C GLY A 107 3.10 -4.84 -3.76
N MET A 108 4.05 -3.90 -3.88
CA MET A 108 5.47 -4.23 -3.92
C MET A 108 5.94 -4.88 -2.61
N VAL A 109 5.49 -4.34 -1.47
CA VAL A 109 5.79 -4.89 -0.14
C VAL A 109 5.16 -6.28 0.01
N ALA A 110 3.90 -6.45 -0.40
CA ALA A 110 3.20 -7.73 -0.37
C ALA A 110 3.91 -8.78 -1.23
N SER A 111 4.35 -8.44 -2.45
CA SER A 111 5.14 -9.35 -3.30
C SER A 111 6.43 -9.82 -2.62
N ALA A 112 7.20 -8.89 -2.04
CA ALA A 112 8.42 -9.24 -1.33
C ALA A 112 8.14 -10.10 -0.08
N PHE A 113 7.06 -9.82 0.64
CA PHE A 113 6.61 -10.61 1.78
C PHE A 113 6.19 -12.02 1.38
N SER A 114 5.37 -12.17 0.33
CA SER A 114 4.92 -13.47 -0.19
C SER A 114 6.07 -14.33 -0.71
N ALA A 115 7.11 -13.71 -1.29
CA ALA A 115 8.31 -14.42 -1.71
C ALA A 115 9.12 -14.94 -0.51
N ALA A 116 9.28 -14.11 0.53
CA ALA A 116 10.11 -14.44 1.69
C ALA A 116 9.41 -15.34 2.72
N PHE A 117 8.08 -15.23 2.83
CA PHE A 117 7.26 -15.89 3.86
C PHE A 117 5.96 -16.48 3.24
N PRO A 118 6.07 -17.40 2.26
CA PRO A 118 4.92 -17.94 1.56
C PRO A 118 3.93 -18.67 2.49
N GLU A 119 4.38 -19.18 3.63
CA GLU A 119 3.55 -19.82 4.66
C GLU A 119 2.52 -18.89 5.32
N HIS A 120 2.68 -17.58 5.16
CA HIS A 120 1.79 -16.55 5.72
C HIS A 120 0.79 -15.99 4.70
N VAL A 121 0.81 -16.46 3.45
CA VAL A 121 -0.02 -15.87 2.39
C VAL A 121 -0.81 -16.96 1.65
N LYS A 122 -2.15 -16.87 1.69
CA LYS A 122 -3.06 -17.76 0.96
C LYS A 122 -3.14 -17.37 -0.52
N SER A 123 -3.43 -16.10 -0.77
CA SER A 123 -3.49 -15.53 -2.11
C SER A 123 -3.04 -14.06 -2.09
N LEU A 124 -2.57 -13.58 -3.23
CA LEU A 124 -2.07 -12.22 -3.38
C LEU A 124 -2.79 -11.49 -4.52
N THR A 125 -3.58 -10.49 -4.18
CA THR A 125 -4.11 -9.53 -5.17
C THR A 125 -3.21 -8.30 -5.21
N LEU A 126 -2.64 -8.01 -6.37
CA LEU A 126 -1.89 -6.79 -6.66
C LEU A 126 -2.77 -5.80 -7.41
N ILE A 127 -2.80 -4.54 -6.96
CA ILE A 127 -3.53 -3.46 -7.63
C ILE A 127 -2.52 -2.42 -8.14
N ASP A 128 -2.46 -2.27 -9.46
CA ASP A 128 -1.56 -1.37 -10.19
C ASP A 128 -0.10 -1.47 -9.67
N SER A 129 0.36 -2.71 -9.45
CA SER A 129 1.66 -3.02 -8.87
C SER A 129 2.16 -4.37 -9.37
N ILE A 130 3.36 -4.43 -9.94
CA ILE A 130 4.01 -5.68 -10.30
C ILE A 130 5.54 -5.50 -10.26
N GLY A 131 6.22 -6.43 -9.58
CA GLY A 131 7.66 -6.33 -9.31
C GLY A 131 7.99 -5.27 -8.25
N VAL A 132 9.26 -4.84 -8.21
CA VAL A 132 9.76 -3.81 -7.29
C VAL A 132 10.56 -2.75 -8.05
N LEU A 133 10.77 -1.57 -7.44
CA LEU A 133 11.59 -0.52 -8.04
C LEU A 133 13.06 -0.94 -8.16
N THR A 134 13.57 -0.94 -9.39
CA THR A 134 14.96 -1.33 -9.68
C THR A 134 15.85 -0.13 -10.03
N SER A 135 17.15 -0.33 -9.99
CA SER A 135 18.15 0.58 -10.57
C SER A 135 19.35 -0.22 -11.07
N ASP A 136 20.07 0.34 -12.04
CA ASP A 136 21.29 -0.26 -12.57
C ASP A 136 22.35 -0.38 -11.47
N ALA A 137 22.97 -1.56 -11.35
CA ALA A 137 24.05 -1.84 -10.41
C ALA A 137 25.21 -0.83 -10.53
N ALA A 138 25.50 -0.34 -11.73
CA ALA A 138 26.54 0.67 -11.98
C ALA A 138 26.25 2.02 -11.28
N THR A 139 24.97 2.29 -10.94
CA THR A 139 24.57 3.53 -10.28
C THR A 139 24.54 3.44 -8.75
N THR A 140 24.87 2.29 -8.16
CA THR A 140 24.74 2.00 -6.71
C THR A 140 25.36 3.10 -5.83
N THR A 141 26.63 3.45 -6.03
CA THR A 141 27.31 4.47 -5.21
C THR A 141 26.71 5.86 -5.38
N LYS A 142 26.26 6.20 -6.60
CA LYS A 142 25.57 7.48 -6.88
C LYS A 142 24.22 7.54 -6.19
N GLN A 143 23.46 6.44 -6.20
CA GLN A 143 22.17 6.32 -5.52
C GLN A 143 22.34 6.42 -3.99
N LEU A 144 23.36 5.74 -3.43
CA LEU A 144 23.70 5.82 -2.02
C LEU A 144 23.97 7.27 -1.60
N ARG A 145 24.88 7.94 -2.30
CA ARG A 145 25.21 9.35 -2.02
C ARG A 145 23.96 10.24 -2.12
N LYS A 146 23.16 10.10 -3.18
CA LYS A 146 21.92 10.88 -3.37
C LYS A 146 20.92 10.63 -2.24
N GLY A 147 20.73 9.37 -1.83
CA GLY A 147 19.83 9.00 -0.74
C GLY A 147 20.24 9.64 0.58
N LEU A 148 21.51 9.52 0.96
CA LEU A 148 22.02 10.10 2.21
C LEU A 148 21.95 11.63 2.22
N LEU A 149 22.35 12.29 1.13
CA LEU A 149 22.23 13.76 1.03
C LEU A 149 20.77 14.24 1.07
N SER A 150 19.83 13.45 0.56
CA SER A 150 18.40 13.80 0.60
C SER A 150 17.83 13.86 2.02
N ARG A 151 18.43 13.17 2.99
CA ARG A 151 18.03 13.19 4.40
C ARG A 151 18.42 14.53 5.04
N LEU A 152 19.68 14.93 4.86
CA LEU A 152 20.22 16.20 5.39
C LEU A 152 19.46 17.45 4.91
N THR A 153 18.93 17.42 3.69
CA THR A 153 18.20 18.57 3.11
C THR A 153 16.74 18.67 3.55
N ARG A 154 16.18 17.61 4.14
CA ARG A 154 14.75 17.56 4.52
C ARG A 154 14.50 17.98 5.96
N ASP A 155 15.46 17.76 6.85
CA ASP A 155 15.36 18.15 8.26
C ASP A 155 15.17 19.67 8.44
N ASN A 156 15.59 20.47 7.45
CA ASN A 156 15.54 21.93 7.50
C ASN A 156 14.31 22.57 6.80
N LYS A 157 13.33 21.79 6.33
CA LYS A 157 12.16 22.37 5.62
C LYS A 157 11.06 22.79 6.59
N ALA A 158 10.63 24.05 6.46
CA ALA A 158 9.48 24.57 7.21
C ALA A 158 8.21 23.75 6.92
N LYS A 159 7.41 23.54 7.98
CA LYS A 159 6.08 22.91 7.88
C LYS A 159 5.18 23.78 7.00
N LYS A 160 4.50 23.16 6.03
CA LYS A 160 3.51 23.82 5.18
C LYS A 160 2.11 23.48 5.68
N TYR A 161 1.29 24.51 5.82
CA TYR A 161 -0.11 24.40 6.27
C TYR A 161 -1.06 24.71 5.13
N HIS A 162 -2.18 23.99 5.09
CA HIS A 162 -3.33 24.28 4.24
C HIS A 162 -4.35 25.09 5.03
N THR A 163 -5.02 26.02 4.35
CA THR A 163 -6.02 26.90 4.98
C THR A 163 -7.35 26.21 5.27
N SER A 164 -7.65 25.11 4.56
CA SER A 164 -8.86 24.31 4.72
C SER A 164 -8.63 22.86 4.28
N LEU A 165 -9.55 21.97 4.65
CA LEU A 165 -9.59 20.60 4.11
C LEU A 165 -9.63 20.62 2.58
N ASN A 166 -10.49 21.45 1.98
CA ASN A 166 -10.62 21.57 0.52
C ASN A 166 -9.31 22.00 -0.15
N SER A 167 -8.52 22.88 0.48
CA SER A 167 -7.19 23.24 -0.02
C SER A 167 -6.23 22.04 -0.05
N ALA A 168 -6.29 21.18 0.98
CA ALA A 168 -5.48 19.97 1.03
C ALA A 168 -5.95 18.91 0.01
N VAL A 169 -7.27 18.75 -0.17
CA VAL A 169 -7.86 17.88 -1.20
C VAL A 169 -7.45 18.35 -2.58
N ALA A 170 -7.59 19.64 -2.90
CA ALA A 170 -7.15 20.20 -4.18
C ALA A 170 -5.65 19.96 -4.42
N ALA A 171 -4.82 20.11 -3.38
CA ALA A 171 -3.39 19.82 -3.49
C ALA A 171 -3.09 18.32 -3.74
N ARG A 172 -3.91 17.40 -3.22
CA ARG A 172 -3.78 15.96 -3.49
C ARG A 172 -4.19 15.63 -4.93
N VAL A 173 -5.33 16.16 -5.38
CA VAL A 173 -5.83 15.98 -6.76
C VAL A 173 -4.80 16.48 -7.78
N LEU A 174 -4.16 17.64 -7.54
CA LEU A 174 -3.16 18.21 -8.45
C LEU A 174 -1.92 17.32 -8.70
N VAL A 175 -1.63 16.37 -7.81
CA VAL A 175 -0.43 15.52 -7.90
C VAL A 175 -0.76 14.02 -8.04
N SER A 176 -2.01 13.70 -8.34
CA SER A 176 -2.50 12.33 -8.52
C SER A 176 -3.54 12.26 -9.64
N ASP A 177 -4.01 11.06 -9.91
CA ASP A 177 -5.12 10.74 -10.81
C ASP A 177 -6.47 10.62 -10.07
N LEU A 178 -6.50 10.92 -8.77
CA LEU A 178 -7.69 10.79 -7.93
C LEU A 178 -8.75 11.82 -8.30
N SER A 179 -10.02 11.38 -8.30
CA SER A 179 -11.16 12.29 -8.24
C SER A 179 -11.17 13.07 -6.91
N THR A 180 -11.90 14.18 -6.85
CA THR A 180 -12.08 14.94 -5.61
C THR A 180 -12.64 14.07 -4.48
N ASP A 181 -13.60 13.21 -4.77
CA ASP A 181 -14.24 12.35 -3.76
C ASP A 181 -13.25 11.33 -3.19
N ASN A 182 -12.52 10.62 -4.06
CA ASN A 182 -11.51 9.64 -3.64
C ASN A 182 -10.33 10.31 -2.92
N ALA A 183 -9.91 11.49 -3.39
CA ALA A 183 -8.90 12.27 -2.69
C ALA A 183 -9.38 12.71 -1.30
N THR A 184 -10.65 13.08 -1.15
CA THR A 184 -11.22 13.50 0.14
C THR A 184 -11.08 12.41 1.19
N LEU A 185 -11.41 11.16 0.88
CA LEU A 185 -11.27 10.01 1.80
C LEU A 185 -9.83 9.89 2.34
N ILE A 186 -8.84 9.93 1.45
CA ILE A 186 -7.43 9.82 1.81
C ILE A 186 -6.97 11.05 2.60
N VAL A 187 -7.40 12.25 2.21
CA VAL A 187 -6.98 13.49 2.87
C VAL A 187 -7.57 13.61 4.28
N GLU A 188 -8.84 13.28 4.48
CA GLU A 188 -9.49 13.34 5.79
C GLU A 188 -8.78 12.47 6.83
N ARG A 189 -8.39 11.25 6.46
CA ARG A 189 -7.60 10.37 7.35
C ARG A 189 -6.14 10.81 7.47
N GLY A 190 -5.59 11.45 6.45
CA GLY A 190 -4.18 11.81 6.33
C GLY A 190 -3.79 13.20 6.85
N ILE A 191 -4.74 13.96 7.42
CA ILE A 191 -4.53 15.35 7.84
C ILE A 191 -4.80 15.56 9.33
N GLU A 192 -4.19 16.60 9.89
CA GLU A 192 -4.40 17.04 11.26
C GLU A 192 -4.74 18.53 11.26
N GLN A 193 -5.80 18.90 11.98
CA GLN A 193 -6.15 20.30 12.21
C GLN A 193 -5.32 20.85 13.38
N THR A 194 -4.62 21.95 13.13
CA THR A 194 -3.82 22.67 14.12
C THR A 194 -4.29 24.13 14.22
N LYS A 195 -3.78 24.88 15.20
CA LYS A 195 -4.03 26.33 15.30
C LYS A 195 -3.58 27.12 14.07
N ALA A 196 -2.58 26.63 13.33
CA ALA A 196 -2.03 27.29 12.15
C ALA A 196 -2.71 26.86 10.83
N GLY A 197 -3.69 25.96 10.89
CA GLY A 197 -4.32 25.34 9.73
C GLY A 197 -4.12 23.83 9.71
N PHE A 198 -4.29 23.24 8.53
CA PHE A 198 -4.25 21.80 8.34
C PHE A 198 -2.87 21.32 7.88
N ILE A 199 -2.35 20.25 8.46
CA ILE A 199 -1.05 19.68 8.11
C ILE A 199 -1.15 18.19 7.79
N TRP A 200 -0.37 17.73 6.82
CA TRP A 200 -0.24 16.30 6.53
C TRP A 200 0.34 15.57 7.74
N ARG A 201 -0.32 14.48 8.15
CA ARG A 201 0.20 13.55 9.16
C ARG A 201 1.40 12.76 8.67
N ALA A 202 1.52 12.61 7.34
CA ALA A 202 2.60 11.83 6.73
C ALA A 202 3.98 12.35 7.14
N ASP A 203 4.85 11.45 7.59
CA ASP A 203 6.21 11.79 7.98
C ASP A 203 7.00 12.36 6.79
N ILE A 204 7.65 13.51 6.98
CA ILE A 204 8.44 14.17 5.92
C ILE A 204 9.58 13.29 5.40
N ARG A 205 10.10 12.36 6.22
CA ARG A 205 11.17 11.41 5.88
C ARG A 205 10.75 10.39 4.83
N LEU A 206 9.45 10.11 4.67
CA LEU A 206 8.89 9.25 3.62
C LEU A 206 9.22 9.72 2.21
N ARG A 207 9.54 10.99 2.06
CA ARG A 207 9.88 11.62 0.77
C ARG A 207 11.39 11.61 0.49
N SER A 208 12.21 11.08 1.40
CA SER A 208 13.64 10.90 1.17
C SER A 208 13.88 9.94 0.00
N THR A 209 14.99 10.13 -0.71
CA THR A 209 15.37 9.19 -1.77
C THR A 209 15.93 7.92 -1.14
N SER A 210 15.49 6.74 -1.61
CA SER A 210 16.04 5.48 -1.13
C SER A 210 17.54 5.40 -1.42
N PRO A 211 18.42 5.11 -0.44
CA PRO A 211 19.85 4.99 -0.69
C PRO A 211 20.21 3.72 -1.47
N TYR A 212 19.37 2.68 -1.40
CA TYR A 212 19.55 1.43 -2.12
C TYR A 212 18.25 1.04 -2.84
N ARG A 213 18.41 0.42 -4.00
CA ARG A 213 17.34 -0.19 -4.80
C ARG A 213 17.84 -1.54 -5.28
N PHE A 214 16.91 -2.43 -5.60
CA PHE A 214 17.27 -3.70 -6.18
C PHE A 214 17.86 -3.52 -7.57
N THR A 215 18.79 -4.41 -7.93
CA THR A 215 19.08 -4.64 -9.34
C THR A 215 17.90 -5.34 -10.01
N LEU A 216 17.85 -5.35 -11.35
CA LEU A 216 16.83 -6.12 -12.06
C LEU A 216 16.88 -7.60 -11.68
N ALA A 217 18.07 -8.21 -11.67
CA ALA A 217 18.24 -9.61 -11.30
C ALA A 217 17.72 -9.93 -9.88
N GLN A 218 17.91 -9.03 -8.91
CA GLN A 218 17.37 -9.21 -7.56
C GLN A 218 15.84 -9.11 -7.53
N ALA A 219 15.27 -8.19 -8.32
CA ALA A 219 13.82 -8.04 -8.44
C ALA A 219 13.18 -9.25 -9.15
N GLU A 220 13.82 -9.76 -10.20
CA GLU A 220 13.39 -10.97 -10.91
C GLU A 220 13.39 -12.18 -9.97
N GLN A 221 14.46 -12.37 -9.19
CA GLN A 221 14.53 -13.44 -8.20
C GLN A 221 13.39 -13.36 -7.18
N LEU A 222 13.12 -12.17 -6.62
CA LEU A 222 12.01 -11.96 -5.71
C LEU A 222 10.66 -12.38 -6.32
N VAL A 223 10.43 -12.06 -7.60
CA VAL A 223 9.18 -12.45 -8.29
C VAL A 223 9.13 -13.95 -8.55
N THR A 224 10.23 -14.56 -9.01
CA THR A 224 10.33 -16.01 -9.27
C THR A 224 10.04 -16.86 -8.02
N ASP A 225 10.42 -16.36 -6.85
CA ASP A 225 10.22 -17.07 -5.58
C ASP A 225 8.78 -16.98 -5.04
N ILE A 226 7.91 -16.15 -5.62
CA ILE A 226 6.49 -16.10 -5.25
C ILE A 226 5.81 -17.40 -5.69
N SER A 227 5.52 -18.26 -4.72
CA SER A 227 4.81 -19.54 -4.94
C SER A 227 3.29 -19.44 -4.75
N THR A 228 2.80 -18.37 -4.13
CA THR A 228 1.37 -18.18 -3.88
C THR A 228 0.62 -17.80 -5.15
N PRO A 229 -0.66 -18.18 -5.30
CA PRO A 229 -1.50 -17.67 -6.38
C PRO A 229 -1.52 -16.14 -6.39
N VAL A 230 -1.34 -15.53 -7.56
CA VAL A 230 -1.34 -14.08 -7.74
C VAL A 230 -2.38 -13.64 -8.76
N GLN A 231 -3.14 -12.58 -8.43
CA GLN A 231 -3.91 -11.82 -9.40
C GLN A 231 -3.39 -10.39 -9.48
N LEU A 232 -3.25 -9.85 -10.69
CA LEU A 232 -2.99 -8.45 -10.95
C LEU A 232 -4.26 -7.79 -11.51
N LEU A 233 -4.69 -6.72 -10.86
CA LEU A 233 -5.67 -5.76 -11.35
C LEU A 233 -4.96 -4.45 -11.66
N TYR A 234 -5.10 -3.89 -12.87
CA TYR A 234 -4.46 -2.62 -13.20
C TYR A 234 -5.35 -1.74 -14.08
N GLY A 235 -5.14 -0.42 -14.01
CA GLY A 235 -5.92 0.55 -14.77
C GLY A 235 -5.40 0.71 -16.20
N SER A 236 -6.30 0.82 -17.19
CA SER A 236 -5.95 1.07 -18.59
C SER A 236 -5.26 2.43 -18.82
N LYS A 237 -5.40 3.36 -17.86
CA LYS A 237 -4.69 4.66 -17.78
C LYS A 237 -3.78 4.72 -16.55
N GLY A 238 -3.43 3.57 -15.98
CA GLY A 238 -2.55 3.44 -14.83
C GLY A 238 -1.09 3.71 -15.14
N MET A 239 -0.20 3.27 -14.26
CA MET A 239 1.23 3.56 -14.38
C MET A 239 1.87 2.77 -15.52
N GLU A 240 2.61 3.44 -16.43
CA GLU A 240 3.37 2.79 -17.51
C GLU A 240 4.36 1.73 -16.99
N MET A 241 4.85 1.91 -15.76
CA MET A 241 5.70 0.93 -15.08
C MET A 241 5.00 -0.42 -14.89
N VAL A 242 3.69 -0.45 -14.68
CA VAL A 242 2.92 -1.68 -14.50
C VAL A 242 2.80 -2.41 -15.84
N THR A 243 2.45 -1.72 -16.93
CA THR A 243 2.34 -2.36 -18.25
C THR A 243 3.69 -2.87 -18.77
N LYS A 244 4.79 -2.15 -18.50
CA LYS A 244 6.16 -2.66 -18.73
C LYS A 244 6.50 -3.82 -17.79
N GLY A 245 6.10 -3.72 -16.53
CA GLY A 245 6.30 -4.73 -15.50
C GLY A 245 5.60 -6.05 -15.82
N VAL A 246 4.39 -6.03 -16.38
CA VAL A 246 3.69 -7.25 -16.85
C VAL A 246 4.52 -8.00 -17.88
N LYS A 247 5.16 -7.29 -18.82
CA LYS A 247 6.03 -7.92 -19.82
C LYS A 247 7.32 -8.48 -19.23
N CYS A 248 7.88 -7.78 -18.24
CA CYS A 248 9.17 -8.13 -17.64
C CYS A 248 9.06 -9.23 -16.57
N PHE A 249 8.12 -9.07 -15.64
CA PHE A 249 7.95 -9.91 -14.46
C PHE A 249 6.83 -10.93 -14.62
N GLY A 250 5.83 -10.69 -15.47
CA GLY A 250 4.69 -11.59 -15.66
C GLY A 250 5.08 -13.05 -15.95
N PRO A 251 6.04 -13.31 -16.87
CA PRO A 251 6.51 -14.67 -17.15
C PRO A 251 7.23 -15.37 -15.99
N LEU A 252 7.64 -14.64 -14.95
CA LEU A 252 8.36 -15.19 -13.80
C LEU A 252 7.44 -15.74 -12.72
N PHE A 253 6.17 -15.34 -12.70
CA PHE A 253 5.18 -15.86 -11.76
C PHE A 253 4.78 -17.29 -12.13
N LYS A 254 4.66 -18.16 -11.12
CA LYS A 254 4.18 -19.55 -11.31
C LYS A 254 2.68 -19.60 -11.64
N ASN A 255 1.90 -18.73 -11.00
CA ASN A 255 0.44 -18.61 -11.20
C ASN A 255 0.06 -17.13 -11.13
N LEU A 256 -0.15 -16.52 -12.30
CA LEU A 256 -0.55 -15.12 -12.43
C LEU A 256 -1.80 -15.01 -13.30
N GLN A 257 -2.86 -14.45 -12.73
CA GLN A 257 -4.02 -13.96 -13.48
C GLN A 257 -3.90 -12.44 -13.66
N VAL A 258 -4.09 -11.94 -14.87
CA VAL A 258 -4.00 -10.50 -15.16
C VAL A 258 -5.34 -9.99 -15.67
N ASN A 259 -5.88 -8.93 -15.06
CA ASN A 259 -7.09 -8.27 -15.50
C ASN A 259 -6.87 -6.76 -15.60
N GLU A 260 -7.18 -6.18 -16.77
CA GLU A 260 -7.20 -4.75 -16.98
C GLU A 260 -8.60 -4.18 -16.68
N LEU A 261 -8.65 -3.05 -16.00
CA LEU A 261 -9.88 -2.32 -15.68
C LEU A 261 -9.80 -0.90 -16.26
N SER A 262 -10.94 -0.32 -16.60
CA SER A 262 -10.98 1.09 -17.04
C SER A 262 -10.74 2.02 -15.85
N GLY A 263 -9.64 2.78 -15.85
CA GLY A 263 -9.32 3.70 -14.76
C GLY A 263 -7.83 4.04 -14.69
N GLY A 264 -7.45 4.81 -13.68
CA GLY A 264 -6.07 5.20 -13.40
C GLY A 264 -5.32 4.22 -12.49
N HIS A 265 -4.30 4.74 -11.83
CA HIS A 265 -3.49 4.07 -10.81
C HIS A 265 -4.29 3.66 -9.57
N HIS A 266 -5.36 4.40 -9.23
CA HIS A 266 -6.25 4.09 -8.11
C HIS A 266 -7.51 3.33 -8.56
N VAL A 267 -7.35 2.40 -9.51
CA VAL A 267 -8.49 1.70 -10.15
C VAL A 267 -9.41 0.97 -9.17
N HIS A 268 -8.92 0.55 -8.01
CA HIS A 268 -9.74 -0.05 -6.94
C HIS A 268 -10.69 0.93 -6.25
N MET A 269 -10.40 2.24 -6.32
CA MET A 269 -11.29 3.29 -5.84
C MET A 269 -12.28 3.71 -6.93
N GLU A 270 -11.87 3.70 -8.20
CA GLU A 270 -12.70 4.10 -9.34
C GLU A 270 -13.67 3.02 -9.79
N GLN A 271 -13.22 1.76 -9.78
CA GLN A 271 -13.95 0.58 -10.25
C GLN A 271 -14.16 -0.42 -9.10
N ALA A 272 -14.50 0.07 -7.92
CA ALA A 272 -14.53 -0.71 -6.69
C ALA A 272 -15.39 -1.99 -6.79
N GLU A 273 -16.61 -1.89 -7.32
CA GLU A 273 -17.48 -3.05 -7.48
C GLU A 273 -16.88 -4.10 -8.45
N GLN A 274 -16.34 -3.65 -9.58
CA GLN A 274 -15.76 -4.54 -10.58
C GLN A 274 -14.46 -5.18 -10.08
N ALA A 275 -13.62 -4.42 -9.38
CA ALA A 275 -12.42 -4.93 -8.73
C ALA A 275 -12.79 -6.00 -7.68
N ALA A 276 -13.79 -5.73 -6.82
CA ALA A 276 -14.25 -6.68 -5.81
C ALA A 276 -14.83 -7.97 -6.44
N LYS A 277 -15.55 -7.89 -7.56
CA LYS A 277 -16.02 -9.08 -8.29
C LYS A 277 -14.86 -9.97 -8.71
N LEU A 278 -13.78 -9.39 -9.24
CA LEU A 278 -12.59 -10.14 -9.65
C LEU A 278 -11.83 -10.73 -8.46
N ILE A 279 -11.70 -9.95 -7.37
CA ILE A 279 -11.09 -10.39 -6.11
C ILE A 279 -11.85 -11.58 -5.52
N ASN A 280 -13.18 -11.47 -5.39
CA ASN A 280 -14.03 -12.54 -4.88
C ASN A 280 -13.90 -13.81 -5.71
N ALA A 281 -13.99 -13.67 -7.04
CA ALA A 281 -13.84 -14.80 -7.95
C ALA A 281 -12.46 -15.47 -7.81
N PHE A 282 -11.40 -14.67 -7.64
CA PHE A 282 -10.03 -15.18 -7.48
C PHE A 282 -9.82 -15.91 -6.16
N ILE A 283 -10.25 -15.32 -5.03
CA ILE A 283 -10.10 -15.93 -3.70
C ILE A 283 -10.89 -17.24 -3.63
N HIS A 284 -12.12 -17.27 -4.16
CA HIS A 284 -12.93 -18.50 -4.20
C HIS A 284 -12.30 -19.63 -4.99
N GLN A 285 -11.45 -19.34 -5.99
CA GLN A 285 -10.72 -20.36 -6.75
C GLN A 285 -9.54 -20.97 -5.97
N GLN A 286 -9.08 -20.31 -4.90
CA GLN A 286 -7.96 -20.79 -4.07
C GLN A 286 -8.43 -21.49 -2.78
N SER A 287 -9.74 -21.48 -2.50
CA SER A 287 -10.37 -22.10 -1.33
C SER A 287 -10.53 -23.61 -1.46
#